data_AF-A0A4V1UR03-F1
#
_entry.id   AF-A0A4V1UR03-F1
#
_cell.length_a   1.000
_cell.length_b   1.000
_cell.length_c   1.000
_cell.angle_alpha   90.00
_cell.angle_beta   90.00
_cell.angle_gamma   90.00
#
_symmetry.space_group_name_H-M   'P 1'
#
loop_
_entity.id
_entity.type
_entity.pdbx_description
1 polymer ?
#
loop_
_entity_poly.entity_id
_entity_poly.type
_entity_poly.pdbx_seq_one_letter_code
_entity_poly.pdbx_strand_id
1 'polypeptide(L)'
;MKKIAAIIALFCICGLNAQVQFEAKVSRQTLGSNETLRVDFEMNADGDNFTPPNFEGFRVVGGPSQRVSQSWINGRSSFVKSYSYFLEPKQRGTIVIKHASIEINGQVYKTNPVKINVTAPIERPRMPGEPEPIDTDKAIQLIAEVSKTNPYINEPITVVYKLYLSYNIGISNWRELDKPKYNDFWSQNIDIKQLTAQQGSLNGQPMRYVVLRKTVLYPQKSGKLTIEPLALDIDIQVPTGRRNFFGQQHIAE
;
A
#
# COMPACT_ATOMS: atom_id res chain seq x y z
N MET A 1 64.53 -37.16 -0.99
CA MET A 1 63.63 -36.36 -1.83
C MET A 1 62.19 -36.87 -1.95
N LYS A 2 61.84 -38.08 -1.48
CA LYS A 2 60.45 -38.62 -1.57
C LYS A 2 59.50 -38.24 -0.42
N LYS A 3 60.00 -37.65 0.68
CA LYS A 3 59.18 -37.27 1.86
C LYS A 3 58.65 -35.83 1.83
N ILE A 4 59.18 -34.97 0.96
CA ILE A 4 58.75 -33.56 0.83
C ILE A 4 57.52 -33.45 -0.09
N ALA A 5 57.38 -34.38 -1.06
CA ALA A 5 56.22 -34.43 -1.96
C ALA A 5 54.90 -34.77 -1.24
N ALA A 6 54.94 -35.43 -0.08
CA ALA A 6 53.74 -35.82 0.66
C ALA A 6 53.14 -34.69 1.51
N ILE A 7 53.92 -33.65 1.85
CA ILE A 7 53.45 -32.53 2.68
C ILE A 7 52.75 -31.47 1.82
N ILE A 8 53.05 -31.40 0.52
CA ILE A 8 52.41 -30.47 -0.43
C ILE A 8 51.05 -31.00 -0.93
N ALA A 9 50.78 -32.30 -0.81
CA ALA A 9 49.51 -32.91 -1.22
C ALA A 9 48.38 -32.79 -0.17
N LEU A 10 48.67 -32.31 1.05
CA LEU A 10 47.66 -32.06 2.09
C LEU A 10 47.24 -30.59 2.18
N PHE A 11 47.41 -29.83 1.10
CA PHE A 11 46.62 -28.61 0.87
C PHE A 11 45.36 -28.99 0.08
N CYS A 12 44.63 -29.99 0.58
CA CYS A 12 43.27 -30.31 0.15
C CYS A 12 42.38 -29.12 0.54
N ILE A 13 42.28 -28.17 -0.39
CA ILE A 13 41.05 -27.51 -0.87
C ILE A 13 39.87 -27.70 0.10
N CYS A 14 39.93 -27.08 1.28
CA CYS A 14 38.74 -26.67 1.99
C CYS A 14 38.26 -25.40 1.31
N GLY A 15 37.51 -25.55 0.23
CA GLY A 15 36.72 -24.46 -0.33
C GLY A 15 35.77 -23.98 0.77
N LEU A 16 36.10 -22.83 1.37
CA LEU A 16 35.18 -22.06 2.20
C LEU A 16 34.03 -21.57 1.30
N ASN A 17 33.07 -22.43 1.01
CA ASN A 17 31.79 -21.98 0.49
C ASN A 17 31.11 -21.21 1.62
N ALA A 18 30.91 -19.90 1.43
CA ALA A 18 30.13 -19.11 2.36
C ALA A 18 28.73 -19.73 2.48
N GLN A 19 28.31 -20.05 3.70
CA GLN A 19 26.98 -20.61 3.95
C GLN A 19 25.92 -19.62 3.45
N VAL A 20 25.00 -20.09 2.62
CA VAL A 20 23.87 -19.29 2.15
C VAL A 20 23.01 -18.91 3.36
N GLN A 21 22.86 -17.61 3.56
CA GLN A 21 22.06 -16.99 4.61
C GLN A 21 20.87 -16.32 3.94
N PHE A 22 19.67 -16.64 4.40
CA PHE A 22 18.42 -16.01 3.95
C PHE A 22 17.57 -15.67 5.17
N GLU A 23 17.40 -14.38 5.43
CA GLU A 23 16.82 -13.88 6.68
C GLU A 23 15.77 -12.80 6.43
N ALA A 24 14.78 -12.75 7.31
CA ALA A 24 13.82 -11.66 7.37
C ALA A 24 14.24 -10.69 8.47
N LYS A 25 14.60 -9.47 8.09
CA LYS A 25 14.91 -8.36 8.99
C LYS A 25 13.74 -7.40 9.04
N VAL A 26 13.43 -6.92 10.22
CA VAL A 26 12.32 -5.98 10.44
C VAL A 26 12.86 -4.71 11.06
N SER A 27 12.32 -3.55 10.68
CA SER A 27 12.79 -2.27 11.23
C SER A 27 12.53 -2.15 12.73
N ARG A 28 11.48 -2.80 13.25
CA ARG A 28 11.08 -2.81 14.67
C ARG A 28 10.35 -4.12 14.98
N GLN A 29 10.49 -4.63 16.21
CA GLN A 29 9.67 -5.75 16.70
C GLN A 29 8.35 -5.30 17.34
N THR A 30 8.28 -4.04 17.78
CA THR A 30 7.08 -3.42 18.37
C THR A 30 6.78 -2.14 17.59
N LEU A 31 5.52 -1.94 17.21
CA LEU A 31 5.07 -0.71 16.54
C LEU A 31 3.63 -0.33 16.94
N GLY A 32 3.31 0.95 16.82
CA GLY A 32 1.93 1.42 16.98
C GLY A 32 1.05 1.03 15.80
N SER A 33 -0.26 0.90 16.03
CA SER A 33 -1.21 0.57 14.95
C SER A 33 -1.33 1.65 13.85
N ASN A 34 -0.76 2.84 14.06
CA ASN A 34 -0.70 3.97 13.12
C ASN A 34 0.67 4.09 12.42
N GLU A 35 1.57 3.12 12.57
CA GLU A 35 2.89 3.14 11.98
C GLU A 35 3.07 2.08 10.89
N THR A 36 3.98 2.36 9.97
CA THR A 36 4.42 1.39 8.94
C THR A 36 5.65 0.61 9.42
N LEU A 37 5.63 -0.70 9.21
CA LEU A 37 6.74 -1.62 9.40
C LEU A 37 7.48 -1.82 8.07
N ARG A 38 8.81 -1.76 8.08
CA ARG A 38 9.63 -2.20 6.95
C ARG A 38 10.15 -3.60 7.22
N VAL A 39 10.01 -4.48 6.23
CA VAL A 39 10.53 -5.85 6.26
C VAL A 39 11.46 -6.05 5.08
N ASP A 40 12.68 -6.47 5.35
CA ASP A 40 13.73 -6.74 4.37
C ASP A 40 14.04 -8.25 4.39
N PHE A 41 13.82 -8.93 3.27
CA PHE A 41 14.26 -10.32 3.08
C PHE A 41 15.63 -10.30 2.42
N GLU A 42 16.68 -10.51 3.21
CA GLU A 42 18.07 -10.38 2.79
C GLU A 42 18.73 -11.74 2.58
N MET A 43 19.52 -11.85 1.53
CA MET A 43 20.32 -13.02 1.21
C MET A 43 21.73 -12.65 0.80
N ASN A 44 22.69 -13.51 1.11
CA ASN A 44 24.11 -13.31 0.78
C ASN A 44 24.57 -14.03 -0.51
N ALA A 45 23.63 -14.61 -1.27
CA ALA A 45 23.87 -15.29 -2.54
C ALA A 45 22.79 -14.90 -3.55
N ASP A 46 23.10 -14.95 -4.84
CA ASP A 46 22.07 -14.70 -5.85
C ASP A 46 21.12 -15.90 -5.94
N GLY A 47 19.86 -15.62 -6.28
CA GLY A 47 18.79 -16.60 -6.30
C GLY A 47 17.57 -16.10 -7.05
N ASP A 48 16.75 -17.04 -7.47
CA ASP A 48 15.57 -16.83 -8.30
C ASP A 48 14.31 -17.34 -7.58
N ASN A 49 13.14 -17.11 -8.20
CA ASN A 49 11.85 -17.62 -7.71
C ASN A 49 11.51 -17.17 -6.27
N PHE A 50 11.87 -15.93 -5.90
CA PHE A 50 11.50 -15.36 -4.62
C PHE A 50 9.97 -15.32 -4.46
N THR A 51 9.49 -15.93 -3.37
CA THR A 51 8.08 -15.96 -3.00
C THR A 51 7.92 -15.30 -1.62
N PRO A 52 7.29 -14.12 -1.53
CA PRO A 52 7.05 -13.46 -0.25
C PRO A 52 6.02 -14.22 0.59
N PRO A 53 5.97 -13.99 1.91
CA PRO A 53 4.87 -14.51 2.72
C PRO A 53 3.56 -13.80 2.35
N ASN A 54 2.43 -14.38 2.75
CA ASN A 54 1.10 -13.80 2.49
C ASN A 54 0.78 -12.53 3.31
N PHE A 55 1.69 -12.07 4.18
CA PHE A 55 1.54 -10.92 5.07
C PHE A 55 0.19 -10.88 5.82
N GLU A 56 -0.30 -12.04 6.28
CA GLU A 56 -1.55 -12.14 7.03
C GLU A 56 -1.52 -11.24 8.28
N GLY A 57 -2.58 -10.44 8.46
CA GLY A 57 -2.63 -9.41 9.52
C GLY A 57 -2.02 -8.06 9.14
N PHE A 58 -1.39 -7.94 7.97
CA PHE A 58 -0.88 -6.68 7.43
C PHE A 58 -1.56 -6.30 6.10
N ARG A 59 -1.50 -5.01 5.77
CA ARG A 59 -1.76 -4.44 4.45
C ARG A 59 -0.41 -4.06 3.85
N VAL A 60 -0.12 -4.54 2.65
CA VAL A 60 1.09 -4.13 1.91
C VAL A 60 0.81 -2.75 1.31
N VAL A 61 1.57 -1.74 1.71
CA VAL A 61 1.44 -0.36 1.21
C VAL A 61 2.59 0.06 0.31
N GLY A 62 3.63 -0.77 0.18
CA GLY A 62 4.71 -0.56 -0.76
C GLY A 62 5.63 -1.78 -0.90
N GLY A 63 6.29 -1.88 -2.06
CA GLY A 63 7.19 -2.96 -2.42
C GLY A 63 6.55 -4.06 -3.31
N PRO A 64 7.31 -5.09 -3.70
CA PRO A 64 8.73 -5.29 -3.36
C PRO A 64 9.65 -4.27 -4.03
N SER A 65 10.52 -3.62 -3.25
CA SER A 65 11.70 -2.96 -3.81
C SER A 65 12.89 -3.90 -3.71
N GLN A 66 13.54 -4.17 -4.83
CA GLN A 66 14.73 -5.03 -4.88
C GLN A 66 16.01 -4.19 -4.80
N ARG A 67 16.98 -4.64 -4.03
CA ARG A 67 18.33 -4.07 -3.98
C ARG A 67 19.37 -5.18 -4.11
N VAL A 68 20.39 -4.94 -4.92
CA VAL A 68 21.58 -5.79 -5.00
C VAL A 68 22.78 -4.91 -4.66
N SER A 69 23.62 -5.39 -3.76
CA SER A 69 24.85 -4.73 -3.32
C SER A 69 25.98 -5.75 -3.37
N GLN A 70 27.04 -5.42 -4.11
CA GLN A 70 28.25 -6.22 -4.17
C GLN A 70 29.44 -5.31 -3.82
N SER A 71 30.30 -5.79 -2.94
CA SER A 71 31.50 -5.06 -2.53
C SER A 71 32.72 -5.98 -2.57
N TRP A 72 33.88 -5.39 -2.79
CA TRP A 72 35.17 -6.06 -2.76
C TRP A 72 36.14 -5.20 -1.96
N ILE A 73 36.41 -5.60 -0.71
CA ILE A 73 37.29 -4.84 0.20
C ILE A 73 38.36 -5.79 0.72
N ASN A 74 39.64 -5.42 0.55
CA ASN A 74 40.81 -6.17 1.03
C ASN A 74 40.78 -7.67 0.66
N GLY A 75 40.38 -8.00 -0.56
CA GLY A 75 40.34 -9.38 -1.06
C GLY A 75 39.13 -10.21 -0.59
N ARG A 76 38.21 -9.64 0.19
CA ARG A 76 36.94 -10.29 0.57
C ARG A 76 35.80 -9.72 -0.25
N SER A 77 35.13 -10.59 -1.01
CA SER A 77 33.89 -10.24 -1.70
C SER A 77 32.70 -10.38 -0.74
N SER A 78 31.80 -9.39 -0.73
CA SER A 78 30.49 -9.48 -0.08
C SER A 78 29.39 -9.24 -1.10
N PHE A 79 28.31 -10.02 -0.99
CA PHE A 79 27.11 -9.90 -1.82
C PHE A 79 25.91 -9.84 -0.90
N VAL A 80 24.98 -8.94 -1.17
CA VAL A 80 23.69 -8.82 -0.48
C VAL A 80 22.61 -8.51 -1.52
N LYS A 81 21.61 -9.38 -1.61
CA LYS A 81 20.36 -9.13 -2.35
C LYS A 81 19.23 -9.01 -1.35
N SER A 82 18.35 -8.03 -1.52
CA SER A 82 17.23 -7.82 -0.60
C SER A 82 15.94 -7.45 -1.30
N TYR A 83 14.83 -7.95 -0.75
CA TYR A 83 13.46 -7.57 -1.12
C TYR A 83 12.81 -6.85 0.06
N SER A 84 12.46 -5.58 -0.13
CA SER A 84 11.85 -4.76 0.93
C SER A 84 10.37 -4.52 0.70
N TYR A 85 9.60 -4.62 1.78
CA TYR A 85 8.17 -4.32 1.82
C TYR A 85 7.85 -3.32 2.93
N PHE A 86 6.83 -2.51 2.70
CA PHE A 86 6.23 -1.61 3.68
C PHE A 86 4.84 -2.14 4.04
N LEU A 87 4.65 -2.42 5.32
CA LEU A 87 3.48 -3.11 5.86
C LEU A 87 2.79 -2.25 6.91
N GLU A 88 1.46 -2.19 6.84
CA GLU A 88 0.63 -1.58 7.87
C GLU A 88 -0.18 -2.64 8.62
N PRO A 89 -0.23 -2.61 9.96
CA PRO A 89 -0.98 -3.58 10.74
C PRO A 89 -2.49 -3.36 10.60
N LYS A 90 -3.24 -4.45 10.39
CA LYS A 90 -4.72 -4.41 10.33
C LYS A 90 -5.39 -4.48 11.70
N GLN A 91 -4.67 -4.98 12.70
CA GLN A 91 -5.19 -5.22 14.04
C GLN A 91 -4.09 -5.11 15.09
N ARG A 92 -4.50 -4.96 16.35
CA ARG A 92 -3.58 -4.94 17.51
C ARG A 92 -3.23 -6.36 17.96
N GLY A 93 -2.16 -6.47 18.74
CA GLY A 93 -1.68 -7.73 19.31
C GLY A 93 -0.47 -8.30 18.58
N THR A 94 -0.14 -9.56 18.86
CA THR A 94 1.02 -10.22 18.25
C THR A 94 0.64 -10.81 16.89
N ILE A 95 1.26 -10.31 15.83
CA ILE A 95 1.11 -10.80 14.46
C ILE A 95 2.42 -11.47 14.04
N VAL A 96 2.34 -12.61 13.34
CA VAL A 96 3.52 -13.36 12.90
C VAL A 96 3.66 -13.24 11.38
N ILE A 97 4.78 -12.67 10.95
CA ILE A 97 5.20 -12.70 9.54
C ILE A 97 5.74 -14.10 9.27
N LYS A 98 5.06 -14.84 8.38
CA LYS A 98 5.45 -16.19 7.96
C LYS A 98 6.75 -16.17 7.15
N HIS A 99 7.29 -17.36 6.87
CA HIS A 99 8.51 -17.52 6.09
C HIS A 99 8.32 -17.01 4.65
N ALA A 100 9.34 -16.35 4.10
CA ALA A 100 9.53 -16.23 2.66
C ALA A 100 10.31 -17.45 2.15
N SER A 101 10.24 -17.71 0.85
CA SER A 101 11.09 -18.73 0.20
C SER A 101 11.81 -18.17 -1.02
N ILE A 102 12.99 -18.72 -1.32
CA ILE A 102 13.75 -18.41 -2.53
C ILE A 102 14.54 -19.64 -2.98
N GLU A 103 14.79 -19.76 -4.28
CA GLU A 103 15.62 -20.80 -4.85
C GLU A 103 17.05 -20.29 -5.09
N ILE A 104 18.04 -20.91 -4.45
CA ILE A 104 19.46 -20.58 -4.60
C ILE A 104 20.19 -21.87 -4.94
N ASN A 105 20.89 -21.90 -6.08
CA ASN A 105 21.60 -23.08 -6.59
C ASN A 105 20.73 -24.36 -6.64
N GLY A 106 19.46 -24.23 -7.04
CA GLY A 106 18.52 -25.36 -7.14
C GLY A 106 17.98 -25.88 -5.79
N GLN A 107 18.27 -25.20 -4.68
CA GLN A 107 17.73 -25.51 -3.36
C GLN A 107 16.82 -24.39 -2.86
N VAL A 108 15.70 -24.76 -2.23
CA VAL A 108 14.75 -23.80 -1.65
C VAL A 108 15.16 -23.43 -0.22
N TYR A 109 15.51 -22.17 -0.02
CA TYR A 109 15.77 -21.57 1.28
C TYR A 109 14.53 -20.87 1.82
N LYS A 110 14.38 -20.87 3.15
CA LYS A 110 13.27 -20.22 3.85
C LYS A 110 13.76 -19.33 4.98
N THR A 111 13.12 -18.18 5.16
CA THR A 111 13.39 -17.35 6.33
C THR A 111 12.72 -17.90 7.58
N ASN A 112 13.22 -17.49 8.75
CA ASN A 112 12.51 -17.70 10.00
C ASN A 112 11.28 -16.79 10.09
N PRO A 113 10.17 -17.25 10.69
CA PRO A 113 9.04 -16.39 11.01
C PRO A 113 9.42 -15.29 12.00
N VAL A 114 8.88 -14.08 11.81
CA VAL A 114 9.16 -12.94 12.70
C VAL A 114 7.88 -12.54 13.44
N LYS A 115 7.95 -12.47 14.77
CA LYS A 115 6.85 -11.99 15.60
C LYS A 115 6.92 -10.47 15.73
N ILE A 116 5.79 -9.82 15.53
CA ILE A 116 5.61 -8.38 15.63
C ILE A 116 4.53 -8.08 16.65
N ASN A 117 4.82 -7.19 17.60
CA ASN A 117 3.85 -6.75 18.60
C ASN A 117 3.25 -5.40 18.21
N VAL A 118 1.96 -5.37 17.93
CA VAL A 118 1.23 -4.15 17.53
C VAL A 118 0.52 -3.57 18.75
N THR A 119 0.96 -2.39 19.19
CA THR A 119 0.39 -1.67 20.33
C THR A 119 -0.70 -0.70 19.91
N ALA A 120 -1.29 0.00 20.87
CA ALA A 120 -2.14 1.16 20.60
C ALA A 120 -1.39 2.20 19.74
N PRO A 121 -2.11 3.09 19.03
CA PRO A 121 -1.50 4.16 18.27
C PRO A 121 -0.48 4.90 19.13
N ILE A 122 0.74 5.03 18.63
CA ILE A 122 1.77 5.81 19.31
C ILE A 122 1.48 7.27 18.98
N GLU A 123 1.08 8.02 20.00
CA GLU A 123 1.01 9.47 19.92
C GLU A 123 2.44 10.00 19.87
N ARG A 124 2.85 10.48 18.70
CA ARG A 124 4.13 11.18 18.58
C ARG A 124 3.96 12.56 19.23
N PRO A 125 4.84 12.95 20.17
CA PRO A 125 4.82 14.30 20.71
C PRO A 125 4.97 15.27 19.55
N ARG A 126 3.94 16.08 19.32
CA ARG A 126 3.92 17.04 18.22
C ARG A 126 5.02 18.06 18.48
N MET A 127 5.95 18.23 17.54
CA MET A 127 6.81 19.40 17.59
C MET A 127 5.92 20.64 17.40
N PRO A 128 6.10 21.71 18.19
CA PRO A 128 5.34 22.94 18.02
C PRO A 128 5.50 23.44 16.56
N GLY A 129 4.39 23.48 15.81
CA GLY A 129 4.39 23.89 14.40
C GLY A 129 4.38 22.75 13.38
N GLU A 130 4.41 21.49 13.79
CA GLU A 130 4.16 20.36 12.88
C GLU A 130 2.64 20.24 12.61
N PRO A 131 2.22 20.16 11.35
CA PRO A 131 0.80 20.03 11.02
C PRO A 131 0.31 18.64 11.36
N GLU A 132 -0.98 18.56 11.69
CA GLU A 132 -1.61 17.26 11.88
C GLU A 132 -1.51 16.42 10.61
N PRO A 133 -1.11 15.13 10.71
CA PRO A 133 -1.21 14.21 9.59
C PRO A 133 -2.66 14.19 9.13
N ILE A 134 -2.89 14.51 7.86
CA ILE A 134 -4.22 14.46 7.28
C ILE A 134 -4.56 12.99 7.04
N ASP A 135 -5.61 12.53 7.70
CA ASP A 135 -6.18 11.20 7.49
C ASP A 135 -6.86 11.17 6.12
N THR A 136 -6.15 10.71 5.10
CA THR A 136 -6.59 10.71 3.70
C THR A 136 -7.94 10.00 3.52
N ASP A 137 -8.19 8.92 4.27
CA ASP A 137 -9.43 8.14 4.21
C ASP A 137 -10.65 8.91 4.72
N LYS A 138 -10.43 9.88 5.62
CA LYS A 138 -11.47 10.82 6.06
C LYS A 138 -11.56 12.04 5.16
N ALA A 139 -10.43 12.46 4.61
CA ALA A 139 -10.34 13.71 3.89
C ALA A 139 -10.88 13.62 2.46
N ILE A 140 -10.94 12.40 1.90
CA ILE A 140 -11.46 12.12 0.55
C ILE A 140 -12.36 10.89 0.59
N GLN A 141 -13.61 11.04 0.13
CA GLN A 141 -14.59 9.94 0.13
C GLN A 141 -15.42 9.95 -1.15
N LEU A 142 -15.51 8.81 -1.83
CA LEU A 142 -16.38 8.63 -2.99
C LEU A 142 -17.66 7.92 -2.57
N ILE A 143 -18.79 8.61 -2.72
CA ILE A 143 -20.12 8.14 -2.29
C ILE A 143 -21.04 7.99 -3.50
N ALA A 144 -21.72 6.86 -3.59
CA ALA A 144 -22.83 6.64 -4.52
C ALA A 144 -24.16 6.87 -3.79
N GLU A 145 -24.81 7.99 -4.09
CA GLU A 145 -26.15 8.28 -3.58
C GLU A 145 -27.21 7.72 -4.52
N VAL A 146 -28.13 6.92 -3.98
CA VAL A 146 -29.25 6.36 -4.74
C VAL A 146 -30.54 7.01 -4.28
N SER A 147 -31.37 7.48 -5.21
CA SER A 147 -32.62 8.18 -4.88
C SER A 147 -33.64 7.29 -4.16
N LYS A 148 -33.65 5.98 -4.44
CA LYS A 148 -34.55 5.00 -3.82
C LYS A 148 -33.91 3.61 -3.83
N THR A 149 -33.86 2.96 -2.67
CA THR A 149 -33.24 1.63 -2.49
C THR A 149 -34.20 0.46 -2.73
N ASN A 150 -35.51 0.69 -2.68
CA ASN A 150 -36.54 -0.32 -2.95
C ASN A 150 -37.54 0.17 -4.02
N PRO A 151 -37.12 0.30 -5.29
CA PRO A 151 -38.00 0.66 -6.40
C PRO A 151 -38.81 -0.54 -6.92
N TYR A 152 -39.92 -0.26 -7.60
CA TYR A 152 -40.60 -1.24 -8.43
C TYR A 152 -39.83 -1.50 -9.74
N ILE A 153 -40.15 -2.60 -10.42
CA ILE A 153 -39.61 -2.88 -11.76
C ILE A 153 -40.00 -1.73 -12.70
N ASN A 154 -39.04 -1.26 -13.50
CA ASN A 154 -39.15 -0.10 -14.40
C ASN A 154 -39.48 1.24 -13.72
N GLU A 155 -39.47 1.33 -12.39
CA GLU A 155 -39.52 2.61 -11.70
C GLU A 155 -38.13 3.29 -11.81
N PRO A 156 -38.05 4.55 -12.29
CA PRO A 156 -36.77 5.23 -12.44
C PRO A 156 -36.15 5.54 -11.07
N ILE A 157 -34.89 5.17 -10.91
CA ILE A 157 -34.04 5.61 -9.81
C ILE A 157 -32.85 6.38 -10.36
N THR A 158 -32.31 7.31 -9.57
CA THR A 158 -31.09 8.05 -9.94
C THR A 158 -29.96 7.62 -9.03
N VAL A 159 -28.79 7.38 -9.61
CA VAL A 159 -27.54 7.19 -8.90
C VAL A 159 -26.62 8.38 -9.20
N VAL A 160 -26.09 8.98 -8.15
CA VAL A 160 -25.17 10.13 -8.22
C VAL A 160 -23.88 9.77 -7.50
N TYR A 161 -22.77 9.77 -8.24
CA TYR A 161 -21.44 9.56 -7.68
C TYR A 161 -20.82 10.90 -7.31
N LYS A 162 -20.63 11.12 -6.01
CA LYS A 162 -20.08 12.35 -5.44
C LYS A 162 -18.73 12.05 -4.80
N LEU A 163 -17.72 12.81 -5.20
CA LEU A 163 -16.41 12.82 -4.55
C LEU A 163 -16.38 13.96 -3.53
N TYR A 164 -16.38 13.61 -2.25
CA TYR A 164 -16.24 14.53 -1.13
C TYR A 164 -14.77 14.75 -0.79
N LEU A 165 -14.42 16.01 -0.52
CA LEU A 165 -13.06 16.49 -0.31
C LEU A 165 -13.05 17.54 0.81
N SER A 166 -12.09 17.45 1.72
CA SER A 166 -11.85 18.49 2.72
C SER A 166 -11.46 19.83 2.07
N TYR A 167 -11.78 20.95 2.73
CA TYR A 167 -11.53 22.30 2.20
C TYR A 167 -10.05 22.63 1.95
N ASN A 168 -9.16 21.97 2.69
CA ASN A 168 -7.73 22.16 2.60
C ASN A 168 -7.05 21.25 1.57
N ILE A 169 -7.76 20.30 0.95
CA ILE A 169 -7.17 19.41 -0.06
C ILE A 169 -7.40 19.97 -1.47
N GLY A 170 -6.34 19.97 -2.28
CA GLY A 170 -6.41 20.18 -3.72
C GLY A 170 -6.47 18.87 -4.48
N ILE A 171 -7.07 18.87 -5.67
CA ILE A 171 -6.89 17.79 -6.66
C ILE A 171 -6.09 18.39 -7.80
N SER A 172 -4.93 17.81 -8.11
CA SER A 172 -4.12 18.22 -9.25
C SER A 172 -4.57 17.52 -10.53
N ASN A 173 -4.94 16.24 -10.42
CA ASN A 173 -5.34 15.41 -11.55
C ASN A 173 -6.27 14.28 -11.10
N TRP A 174 -7.10 13.79 -12.02
CA TRP A 174 -7.96 12.63 -11.77
C TRP A 174 -8.24 11.87 -13.06
N ARG A 175 -8.38 10.55 -12.94
CA ARG A 175 -8.72 9.65 -14.04
C ARG A 175 -9.68 8.57 -13.59
N GLU A 176 -10.67 8.28 -14.42
CA GLU A 176 -11.56 7.13 -14.23
C GLU A 176 -10.81 5.84 -14.57
N LEU A 177 -10.72 4.90 -13.61
CA LEU A 177 -10.10 3.59 -13.82
C LEU A 177 -11.10 2.57 -14.33
N ASP A 178 -12.30 2.54 -13.73
CA ASP A 178 -13.36 1.64 -14.15
C ASP A 178 -14.73 2.30 -14.03
N LYS A 179 -15.60 1.98 -14.99
CA LYS A 179 -16.94 2.51 -15.11
C LYS A 179 -17.91 1.58 -14.38
N PRO A 180 -18.84 2.13 -13.57
CA PRO A 180 -19.91 1.34 -12.99
C PRO A 180 -20.70 0.59 -14.06
N LYS A 181 -20.84 -0.72 -13.88
CA LYS A 181 -21.77 -1.53 -14.66
C LYS A 181 -23.10 -1.62 -13.92
N TYR A 182 -24.17 -1.52 -14.69
CA TYR A 182 -25.55 -1.55 -14.21
C TYR A 182 -26.25 -2.80 -14.74
N ASN A 183 -25.73 -3.97 -14.38
CA ASN A 183 -26.32 -5.25 -14.80
C ASN A 183 -27.77 -5.33 -14.29
N ASP A 184 -28.67 -5.85 -15.14
CA ASP A 184 -30.12 -5.92 -14.89
C ASP A 184 -30.82 -4.55 -14.72
N PHE A 185 -30.18 -3.46 -15.11
CA PHE A 185 -30.81 -2.15 -15.28
C PHE A 185 -30.75 -1.72 -16.74
N TRP A 186 -31.80 -1.06 -17.22
CA TRP A 186 -31.64 -0.14 -18.34
C TRP A 186 -31.09 1.18 -17.78
N SER A 187 -29.99 1.67 -18.36
CA SER A 187 -29.27 2.82 -17.82
C SER A 187 -29.15 3.95 -18.83
N GLN A 188 -29.43 5.17 -18.40
CA GLN A 188 -29.20 6.38 -19.18
C GLN A 188 -28.30 7.32 -18.38
N ASN A 189 -27.12 7.61 -18.92
CA ASN A 189 -26.23 8.61 -18.32
C ASN A 189 -26.81 10.01 -18.54
N ILE A 190 -26.66 10.87 -17.53
CA ILE A 190 -26.92 12.30 -17.64
C ILE A 190 -25.58 13.00 -17.78
N ASP A 191 -25.38 13.67 -18.91
CA ASP A 191 -24.14 14.39 -19.18
C ASP A 191 -23.95 15.57 -18.22
N ILE A 192 -22.77 15.62 -17.60
CA ILE A 192 -22.35 16.70 -16.72
C ILE A 192 -21.44 17.61 -17.53
N LYS A 193 -21.95 18.79 -17.89
CA LYS A 193 -21.24 19.74 -18.77
C LYS A 193 -19.96 20.30 -18.13
N GLN A 194 -19.96 20.45 -16.81
CA GLN A 194 -18.83 21.01 -16.07
C GLN A 194 -18.76 20.42 -14.67
N LEU A 195 -17.55 20.06 -14.25
CA LEU A 195 -17.26 19.65 -12.89
C LEU A 195 -17.07 20.89 -12.03
N THR A 196 -18.06 21.17 -11.19
CA THR A 196 -18.05 22.31 -10.27
C THR A 196 -18.03 21.80 -8.84
N ALA A 197 -17.09 22.30 -8.03
CA ALA A 197 -17.06 22.03 -6.61
C ALA A 197 -18.24 22.72 -5.92
N GLN A 198 -19.04 21.95 -5.20
CA GLN A 198 -20.17 22.41 -4.41
C GLN A 198 -19.85 22.28 -2.92
N GLN A 199 -20.46 23.11 -2.09
CA GLN A 199 -20.37 22.97 -0.64
C GLN A 199 -21.41 21.96 -0.15
N GLY A 200 -21.02 21.11 0.79
CA GLY A 200 -21.91 20.14 1.41
C GLY A 200 -21.43 19.72 2.77
N SER A 201 -22.07 18.69 3.31
CA SER A 201 -21.57 17.99 4.48
C SER A 201 -21.66 16.50 4.26
N LEU A 202 -20.72 15.78 4.88
CA LEU A 202 -20.75 14.32 4.94
C LEU A 202 -20.58 13.93 6.40
N ASN A 203 -21.53 13.16 6.94
CA ASN A 203 -21.55 12.77 8.36
C ASN A 203 -21.43 13.95 9.35
N GLY A 204 -22.02 15.10 9.01
CA GLY A 204 -22.00 16.32 9.83
C GLY A 204 -20.71 17.15 9.71
N GLN A 205 -19.70 16.70 8.95
CA GLN A 205 -18.50 17.49 8.68
C GLN A 205 -18.67 18.34 7.41
N PRO A 206 -18.37 19.65 7.46
CA PRO A 206 -18.44 20.50 6.28
C PRO A 206 -17.33 20.11 5.30
N MET A 207 -17.71 19.80 4.07
CA MET A 207 -16.80 19.38 2.99
C MET A 207 -17.21 20.05 1.68
N ARG A 208 -16.33 19.97 0.68
CA ARG A 208 -16.71 20.23 -0.71
C ARG A 208 -16.99 18.89 -1.38
N TYR A 209 -17.83 18.89 -2.40
CA TYR A 209 -17.98 17.71 -3.25
C TYR A 209 -18.09 18.08 -4.72
N VAL A 210 -17.71 17.16 -5.57
CA VAL A 210 -17.90 17.25 -7.02
C VAL A 210 -18.78 16.08 -7.46
N VAL A 211 -19.79 16.37 -8.27
CA VAL A 211 -20.60 15.32 -8.90
C VAL A 211 -19.84 14.84 -10.13
N LEU A 212 -19.34 13.61 -10.08
CA LEU A 212 -18.54 13.03 -11.16
C LEU A 212 -19.41 12.33 -12.20
N ARG A 213 -20.50 11.70 -11.75
CA ARG A 213 -21.40 10.96 -12.64
C ARG A 213 -22.82 10.95 -12.10
N LYS A 214 -23.77 11.03 -13.01
CA LYS A 214 -25.20 10.90 -12.73
C LYS A 214 -25.83 9.97 -13.76
N THR A 215 -26.55 8.96 -13.28
CA THR A 215 -27.18 7.94 -14.14
C THR A 215 -28.60 7.68 -13.67
N VAL A 216 -29.55 7.62 -14.60
CA VAL A 216 -30.90 7.12 -14.35
C VAL A 216 -30.92 5.62 -14.66
N LEU A 217 -31.40 4.83 -13.71
CA LEU A 217 -31.48 3.38 -13.82
C LEU A 217 -32.93 2.92 -13.70
N TYR A 218 -33.29 1.92 -14.50
CA TYR A 218 -34.61 1.31 -14.53
C TYR A 218 -34.42 -0.19 -14.25
N PRO A 219 -34.79 -0.68 -13.06
CA PRO A 219 -34.65 -2.09 -12.70
C PRO A 219 -35.43 -2.98 -13.65
N GLN A 220 -34.79 -3.97 -14.26
CA GLN A 220 -35.44 -4.88 -15.23
C GLN A 220 -35.92 -6.19 -14.59
N LYS A 221 -35.54 -6.46 -13.34
CA LYS A 221 -35.90 -7.67 -12.60
C LYS A 221 -36.14 -7.37 -11.12
N SER A 222 -36.97 -8.20 -10.49
CA SER A 222 -37.15 -8.21 -9.04
C SER A 222 -35.99 -8.94 -8.35
N GLY A 223 -35.66 -8.51 -7.14
CA GLY A 223 -34.64 -9.13 -6.29
C GLY A 223 -33.56 -8.15 -5.88
N LYS A 224 -32.48 -8.68 -5.29
CA LYS A 224 -31.33 -7.87 -4.89
C LYS A 224 -30.45 -7.59 -6.11
N LEU A 225 -30.61 -6.41 -6.70
CA LEU A 225 -29.75 -5.92 -7.76
C LEU A 225 -28.54 -5.19 -7.16
N THR A 226 -27.37 -5.36 -7.77
CA THR A 226 -26.12 -4.75 -7.29
C THR A 226 -25.63 -3.74 -8.30
N ILE A 227 -25.19 -2.58 -7.81
CA ILE A 227 -24.60 -1.51 -8.61
C ILE A 227 -23.10 -1.58 -8.39
N GLU A 228 -22.32 -1.77 -9.45
CA GLU A 228 -20.86 -1.81 -9.34
C GLU A 228 -20.30 -0.42 -8.95
N PRO A 229 -19.20 -0.38 -8.18
CA PRO A 229 -18.62 0.88 -7.75
C PRO A 229 -17.96 1.64 -8.92
N LEU A 230 -17.83 2.96 -8.76
CA LEU A 230 -16.98 3.79 -9.61
C LEU A 230 -15.55 3.75 -9.04
N ALA A 231 -14.55 3.47 -9.87
CA ALA A 231 -13.15 3.46 -9.47
C ALA A 231 -12.40 4.63 -10.09
N LEU A 232 -11.63 5.35 -9.28
CA LEU A 232 -10.90 6.56 -9.66
C LEU A 232 -9.44 6.46 -9.21
N ASP A 233 -8.58 7.08 -9.99
CA ASP A 233 -7.18 7.38 -9.69
C ASP A 233 -7.08 8.90 -9.53
N ILE A 234 -6.60 9.38 -8.39
CA ILE A 234 -6.66 10.80 -8.03
C ILE A 234 -5.33 11.21 -7.42
N ASP A 235 -4.74 12.26 -7.98
CA ASP A 235 -3.56 12.92 -7.43
C ASP A 235 -4.02 14.05 -6.52
N ILE A 236 -3.61 13.99 -5.25
CA ILE A 236 -4.14 14.85 -4.19
C ILE A 236 -3.03 15.73 -3.65
N GLN A 237 -3.36 16.99 -3.42
CA GLN A 237 -2.44 17.97 -2.84
C GLN A 237 -2.80 18.19 -1.40
N VAL A 238 -1.88 17.80 -0.51
CA VAL A 238 -2.09 17.86 0.93
C VAL A 238 -1.26 19.03 1.48
N PRO A 239 -1.87 19.98 2.22
CA PRO A 239 -1.10 21.04 2.86
C PRO A 239 -0.14 20.44 3.87
N THR A 240 1.16 20.65 3.67
CA THR A 240 2.17 20.16 4.62
C THR A 240 2.28 21.01 5.86
N GLY A 241 1.40 22.02 6.03
CA GLY A 241 1.35 23.06 7.06
C GLY A 241 2.67 23.79 7.39
N ARG A 242 3.79 23.43 6.76
CA ARG A 242 5.07 24.13 6.80
C ARG A 242 4.90 25.45 6.07
N ARG A 243 5.23 26.54 6.74
CA ARG A 243 5.29 27.87 6.12
C ARG A 243 6.73 28.19 5.77
N ASN A 244 6.97 28.72 4.58
CA ASN A 244 8.28 29.29 4.26
C ASN A 244 8.53 30.58 5.07
N PHE A 245 9.74 31.12 4.99
CA PHE A 245 10.12 32.37 5.68
C PHE A 245 9.20 33.55 5.35
N PHE A 246 8.49 33.50 4.21
CA PHE A 246 7.52 34.50 3.76
C PHE A 246 6.06 34.18 4.10
N GLY A 247 5.81 33.16 4.95
CA GLY A 247 4.48 32.81 5.44
C GLY A 247 3.60 32.02 4.47
N GLN A 248 4.10 31.64 3.29
CA GLN A 248 3.37 30.82 2.32
C GLN A 248 3.38 29.34 2.74
N GLN A 249 2.25 28.66 2.61
CA GLN A 249 2.15 27.23 2.89
C GLN A 249 2.84 26.40 1.81
N HIS A 250 3.66 25.44 2.24
CA HIS A 250 4.24 24.43 1.38
C HIS A 250 3.21 23.32 1.12
N ILE A 251 3.00 22.97 -0.14
CA ILE A 251 2.10 21.89 -0.57
C ILE A 251 2.98 20.66 -0.87
N ALA A 252 2.55 19.46 -0.45
CA ALA A 252 3.14 18.21 -0.89
C ALA A 252 2.21 17.57 -1.92
N GLU A 253 2.83 17.02 -2.95
CA GLU A 253 2.22 16.14 -3.93
C GLU A 253 2.26 14.68 -3.43
#